data_AF-A0A2N3U864-F1
#
_entry.id   AF-A0A2N3U864-F1
#
_cell.length_a   1.000
_cell.length_b   1.000
_cell.length_c   1.000
_cell.angle_alpha   90.00
_cell.angle_beta   90.00
_cell.angle_gamma   90.00
#
_symmetry.space_group_name_H-M   'P 1'
#
loop_
_entity.id
_entity.type
_entity.pdbx_description
1 polymer ?
#
loop_
_entity_poly.entity_id
_entity_poly.type
_entity_poly.pdbx_seq_one_letter_code
_entity_poly.pdbx_strand_id
1 'polypeptide(L)'
;MMVTKCRLWLLVLFALSGNFCFAQSKKANPAQEADKMQWFGDAKLGIFIHWGIYAVNGIPESWSFFNNYISHEDYMKQLDGFTAANYQPAAWAKLIKESGARYAVITTKHHDGVALWDSKMGGINTQKHTPAKRDVLTPFVEALRKENLKTGFYYSLPDWSHADYDVFTRTKKRYTLAQEPRRWKKFLHYYQGQLRELSKTYNPDLYWFDGDWEHSAEEWESAKVRDMLLGYNQNVILNSRLNHYGDYATPEQGVPVVRPQDPYWELCLTMNDSWGYSPHDRHYKSPNQIIRTFADCISNGGNLLLDIGPKPDGTIPEEQVAILKELGRWTGKHADAIYGTVAGIPEGHYHGNSTLSKDRKTLYLFVEHQGAESVRVKGLATPVKEVKVVGTNAVASYEKQGNTTYMQVPAQAYDAQLTVLALFFEEPLKLTLPEQTKVELTTLQQTGKLDNVQRNRTISQLADNLQAGHNPFQNTSLQADGTDVKQLKLADAGVERWVRKHAETLYKASPGLPAGHYEGATSLSADRQTLYLFVEGKPTGPIAIKGLKNKLQRIRVVGNGTLLGHEIFNKQYWSDIPGIAYIDVPHELLDDDLTVIAILLDRPVELYREEIKPIESN
;
A
#
# COMPACT_ATOMS: atom_id res chain seq x y z
N MET A 1 -11.99 50.93 -71.88
CA MET A 1 -13.33 50.34 -71.66
C MET A 1 -13.09 49.03 -70.92
N MET A 2 -13.91 48.74 -69.91
CA MET A 2 -13.75 47.74 -68.82
C MET A 2 -12.87 48.16 -67.64
N VAL A 3 -13.58 48.53 -66.57
CA VAL A 3 -13.14 48.88 -65.23
C VAL A 3 -13.36 47.66 -64.33
N THR A 4 -12.30 47.12 -63.74
CA THR A 4 -12.38 46.11 -62.67
C THR A 4 -12.14 46.79 -61.32
N LYS A 5 -13.16 46.74 -60.46
CA LYS A 5 -13.14 47.25 -59.09
C LYS A 5 -12.34 46.31 -58.18
N CYS A 6 -11.30 46.81 -57.54
CA CYS A 6 -10.77 46.24 -56.30
C CYS A 6 -10.97 47.28 -55.18
N ARG A 7 -11.91 47.01 -54.27
CA ARG A 7 -12.14 47.83 -53.07
C ARG A 7 -11.19 47.35 -51.97
N LEU A 8 -10.26 48.23 -51.61
CA LEU A 8 -9.51 48.20 -50.35
C LEU A 8 -10.48 48.50 -49.20
N TRP A 9 -10.61 47.60 -48.23
CA TRP A 9 -11.25 47.88 -46.94
C TRP A 9 -10.18 47.81 -45.85
N LEU A 10 -9.72 48.99 -45.43
CA LEU A 10 -9.16 49.23 -44.10
C LEU A 10 -10.31 49.75 -43.23
N LEU A 11 -10.64 49.08 -42.12
CA LEU A 11 -11.31 49.74 -40.98
C LEU A 11 -11.26 48.85 -39.71
N VAL A 12 -10.34 49.25 -38.83
CA VAL A 12 -10.46 49.37 -37.37
C VAL A 12 -11.06 48.18 -36.59
N LEU A 13 -10.17 47.34 -36.05
CA LEU A 13 -10.47 46.44 -34.94
C LEU A 13 -10.30 47.22 -33.62
N PHE A 14 -11.41 47.49 -32.94
CA PHE A 14 -11.44 47.92 -31.54
C PHE A 14 -10.95 46.76 -30.66
N ALA A 15 -9.80 46.95 -29.99
CA ALA A 15 -9.33 46.04 -28.95
C ALA A 15 -10.17 46.25 -27.68
N LEU A 16 -11.17 45.39 -27.47
CA LEU A 16 -11.82 45.20 -26.17
C LEU A 16 -10.95 44.25 -25.36
N SER A 17 -10.13 44.81 -24.47
CA SER A 17 -9.42 44.11 -23.42
C SER A 17 -10.40 43.55 -22.39
N GLY A 18 -10.91 42.35 -22.66
CA GLY A 18 -11.57 41.53 -21.64
C GLY A 18 -10.53 41.01 -20.66
N ASN A 19 -10.46 41.63 -19.48
CA ASN A 19 -9.75 41.07 -18.33
C ASN A 19 -10.42 39.75 -17.92
N PHE A 20 -9.91 38.63 -18.43
CA PHE A 20 -10.13 37.33 -17.80
C PHE A 20 -9.31 37.31 -16.49
N CYS A 21 -9.95 37.69 -15.39
CA CYS A 21 -9.49 37.27 -14.07
C CYS A 21 -9.62 35.75 -13.99
N PHE A 22 -8.53 35.04 -14.27
CA PHE A 22 -8.35 33.71 -13.68
C PHE A 22 -8.38 33.91 -12.17
N ALA A 23 -9.41 33.39 -11.51
CA ALA A 23 -9.42 33.26 -10.07
C ALA A 23 -8.28 32.30 -9.70
N GLN A 24 -7.12 32.85 -9.31
CA GLN A 24 -6.13 32.10 -8.58
C GLN A 24 -6.78 31.71 -7.25
N SER A 25 -7.04 30.42 -7.06
CA SER A 25 -7.24 29.90 -5.71
C SER A 25 -6.04 30.35 -4.89
N LYS A 26 -6.29 30.97 -3.73
CA LYS A 26 -5.21 31.27 -2.78
C LYS A 26 -4.58 29.93 -2.40
N LYS A 27 -3.45 29.58 -3.03
CA LYS A 27 -2.58 28.53 -2.50
C LYS A 27 -2.26 28.91 -1.07
N ALA A 28 -2.56 28.02 -0.13
CA ALA A 28 -2.24 28.24 1.27
C ALA A 28 -0.73 28.43 1.43
N ASN A 29 -0.32 29.04 2.54
CA ASN A 29 1.10 29.22 2.84
C ASN A 29 1.78 27.83 2.93
N PRO A 30 2.76 27.51 2.06
CA PRO A 30 3.38 26.18 2.03
C PRO A 30 3.99 25.75 3.38
N ALA A 31 4.41 26.70 4.22
CA ALA A 31 4.90 26.42 5.56
C ALA A 31 3.80 25.95 6.53
N GLN A 32 2.59 26.51 6.43
CA GLN A 32 1.45 26.10 7.25
C GLN A 32 0.88 24.74 6.80
N GLU A 33 0.90 24.45 5.49
CA GLU A 33 0.54 23.12 4.98
C GLU A 33 1.56 22.05 5.42
N ALA A 34 2.86 22.40 5.46
CA ALA A 34 3.90 21.50 5.95
C ALA A 34 3.73 21.16 7.46
N ASP A 35 3.39 22.15 8.29
CA ASP A 35 3.18 21.95 9.73
C ASP A 35 1.92 21.09 10.01
N LYS A 36 0.84 21.32 9.25
CA LYS A 36 -0.40 20.53 9.34
C LYS A 36 -0.16 19.05 8.99
N MET A 37 0.55 18.78 7.90
CA MET A 37 0.78 17.41 7.41
C MET A 37 1.85 16.65 8.21
N GLN A 38 2.61 17.32 9.06
CA GLN A 38 3.67 16.70 9.85
C GLN A 38 3.16 15.55 10.72
N TRP A 39 2.07 15.75 11.47
CA TRP A 39 1.55 14.69 12.35
C TRP A 39 1.12 13.46 11.54
N PHE A 40 0.57 13.68 10.34
CA PHE A 40 0.12 12.61 9.46
C PHE A 40 1.30 11.81 8.91
N GLY A 41 2.34 12.48 8.41
CA GLY A 41 3.57 11.83 7.97
C GLY A 41 4.31 11.11 9.11
N ASP A 42 4.16 11.58 10.36
CA ASP A 42 4.74 10.94 11.56
C ASP A 42 3.87 9.80 12.11
N ALA A 43 2.57 9.76 11.77
CA ALA A 43 1.62 8.79 12.30
C ALA A 43 1.87 7.37 11.77
N LYS A 44 2.20 7.24 10.48
CA LYS A 44 2.48 6.00 9.73
C LYS A 44 1.33 4.99 9.63
N LEU A 45 0.66 4.71 10.74
CA LEU A 45 -0.36 3.67 10.87
C LEU A 45 -1.65 4.27 11.44
N GLY A 46 -2.76 4.03 10.73
CA GLY A 46 -4.11 4.30 11.17
C GLY A 46 -4.99 3.05 11.10
N ILE A 47 -6.09 3.07 11.84
CA ILE A 47 -7.15 2.04 11.74
C ILE A 47 -8.39 2.61 11.07
N PHE A 48 -8.82 1.99 9.97
CA PHE A 48 -10.11 2.27 9.35
C PHE A 48 -11.19 1.41 10.01
N ILE A 49 -12.42 1.92 10.10
CA ILE A 49 -13.54 1.21 10.70
C ILE A 49 -14.77 1.39 9.81
N HIS A 50 -15.16 0.33 9.11
CA HIS A 50 -16.43 0.24 8.41
C HIS A 50 -17.46 -0.46 9.31
N TRP A 51 -18.30 0.35 9.95
CA TRP A 51 -19.36 -0.13 10.81
C TRP A 51 -20.68 0.57 10.53
N GLY A 52 -21.73 -0.24 10.33
CA GLY A 52 -23.07 0.22 10.00
C GLY A 52 -24.05 -0.94 9.92
N ILE A 53 -25.26 -0.68 9.44
CA ILE A 53 -26.32 -1.70 9.37
C ILE A 53 -25.95 -2.88 8.47
N TYR A 54 -25.08 -2.67 7.48
CA TYR A 54 -24.53 -3.71 6.61
C TYR A 54 -23.84 -4.86 7.36
N ALA A 55 -23.37 -4.62 8.59
CA ALA A 55 -22.80 -5.67 9.43
C ALA A 55 -23.83 -6.72 9.89
N VAL A 56 -25.13 -6.42 9.87
CA VAL A 56 -26.17 -7.29 10.46
C VAL A 56 -26.23 -8.66 9.80
N ASN A 57 -26.38 -8.67 8.47
CA ASN A 57 -26.40 -9.90 7.68
C ASN A 57 -25.11 -10.10 6.90
N GLY A 58 -24.09 -9.28 7.17
CA GLY A 58 -22.83 -9.22 6.44
C GLY A 58 -23.02 -8.98 4.95
N ILE A 59 -23.82 -7.97 4.63
CA ILE A 59 -24.12 -7.57 3.25
C ILE A 59 -23.14 -6.45 2.86
N PRO A 60 -22.52 -6.48 1.66
CA PRO A 60 -21.61 -5.42 1.22
C PRO A 60 -22.19 -4.01 1.36
N GLU A 61 -21.35 -3.07 1.80
CA GLU A 61 -21.74 -1.76 2.33
C GLU A 61 -22.41 -0.92 1.26
N SER A 62 -23.74 -0.84 1.26
CA SER A 62 -24.56 -0.04 0.32
C SER A 62 -24.52 -0.51 -1.15
N TRP A 63 -23.38 -1.03 -1.61
CA TRP A 63 -23.12 -1.51 -2.97
C TRP A 63 -24.07 -2.63 -3.37
N SER A 64 -24.50 -3.46 -2.43
CA SER A 64 -25.43 -4.56 -2.73
C SER A 64 -26.76 -4.07 -3.30
N PHE A 65 -27.35 -3.00 -2.75
CA PHE A 65 -28.60 -2.46 -3.29
C PHE A 65 -28.35 -1.49 -4.45
N PHE A 66 -27.25 -0.75 -4.43
CA PHE A 66 -26.88 0.13 -5.54
C PHE A 66 -26.68 -0.66 -6.83
N ASN A 67 -26.06 -1.85 -6.76
CA ASN A 67 -25.88 -2.75 -7.89
C ASN A 67 -27.10 -3.62 -8.20
N ASN A 68 -28.21 -3.45 -7.46
CA ASN A 68 -29.45 -4.22 -7.57
C ASN A 68 -29.27 -5.73 -7.29
N TYR A 69 -28.29 -6.14 -6.49
CA TYR A 69 -28.17 -7.52 -6.00
C TYR A 69 -29.23 -7.85 -4.95
N ILE A 70 -29.70 -6.84 -4.22
CA ILE A 70 -30.82 -6.88 -3.29
C ILE A 70 -31.65 -5.60 -3.48
N SER A 71 -32.93 -5.63 -3.14
CA SER A 71 -33.75 -4.42 -3.16
C SER A 71 -33.31 -3.44 -2.06
N HIS A 72 -33.52 -2.13 -2.28
CA HIS A 72 -33.26 -1.12 -1.23
C HIS A 72 -34.09 -1.41 0.02
N GLU A 73 -35.35 -1.80 -0.13
CA GLU A 73 -36.23 -2.16 0.99
C GLU A 73 -35.65 -3.31 1.82
N ASP A 74 -35.22 -4.40 1.16
CA ASP A 74 -34.64 -5.54 1.84
C ASP A 74 -33.28 -5.22 2.47
N TYR A 75 -32.46 -4.37 1.84
CA TYR A 75 -31.22 -3.88 2.44
C TYR A 75 -31.48 -3.08 3.71
N MET A 76 -32.49 -2.20 3.71
CA MET A 76 -32.82 -1.36 4.85
C MET A 76 -33.44 -2.13 6.03
N LYS A 77 -33.97 -3.35 5.83
CA LYS A 77 -34.41 -4.23 6.94
C LYS A 77 -33.27 -4.55 7.93
N GLN A 78 -32.02 -4.38 7.53
CA GLN A 78 -30.88 -4.50 8.44
C GLN A 78 -30.91 -3.49 9.60
N LEU A 79 -31.65 -2.37 9.49
CA LEU A 79 -31.89 -1.45 10.61
C LEU A 79 -32.40 -2.19 11.86
N ASP A 80 -33.23 -3.22 11.67
CA ASP A 80 -33.88 -3.98 12.75
C ASP A 80 -32.90 -4.88 13.53
N GLY A 81 -31.70 -5.15 13.00
CA GLY A 81 -30.72 -6.03 13.63
C GLY A 81 -29.49 -5.31 14.20
N PHE A 82 -29.34 -4.00 14.01
CA PHE A 82 -28.17 -3.27 14.49
C PHE A 82 -28.34 -2.87 15.96
N THR A 83 -27.73 -3.63 16.87
CA THR A 83 -27.98 -3.52 18.33
C THR A 83 -26.90 -2.76 19.09
N ALA A 84 -25.65 -2.78 18.63
CA ALA A 84 -24.50 -2.29 19.40
C ALA A 84 -24.48 -2.81 20.87
N ALA A 85 -25.05 -3.98 21.14
CA ALA A 85 -25.31 -4.46 22.50
C ALA A 85 -24.03 -4.66 23.32
N ASN A 86 -22.95 -5.08 22.66
CA ASN A 86 -21.62 -5.35 23.22
C ASN A 86 -20.58 -4.29 22.83
N TYR A 87 -21.03 -3.15 22.30
CA TYR A 87 -20.18 -2.05 21.85
C TYR A 87 -19.44 -1.40 23.03
N GLN A 88 -18.11 -1.51 23.00
CA GLN A 88 -17.21 -0.98 24.04
C GLN A 88 -16.17 -0.04 23.41
N PRO A 89 -16.48 1.26 23.24
CA PRO A 89 -15.59 2.20 22.57
C PRO A 89 -14.21 2.33 23.22
N ALA A 90 -14.14 2.24 24.55
CA ALA A 90 -12.87 2.25 25.26
C ALA A 90 -12.00 1.03 24.93
N ALA A 91 -12.61 -0.15 24.76
CA ALA A 91 -11.89 -1.35 24.35
C ALA A 91 -11.40 -1.25 22.89
N TRP A 92 -12.21 -0.68 22.00
CA TRP A 92 -11.80 -0.40 20.62
C TRP A 92 -10.61 0.57 20.57
N ALA A 93 -10.71 1.73 21.24
CA ALA A 93 -9.63 2.72 21.26
C ALA A 93 -8.34 2.15 21.87
N LYS A 94 -8.44 1.34 22.92
CA LYS A 94 -7.30 0.65 23.51
C LYS A 94 -6.65 -0.34 22.53
N LEU A 95 -7.43 -1.14 21.81
CA LEU A 95 -6.92 -2.07 20.81
C LEU A 95 -6.24 -1.33 19.64
N ILE A 96 -6.82 -0.21 19.19
CA ILE A 96 -6.23 0.65 18.15
C ILE A 96 -4.88 1.21 18.62
N LYS A 97 -4.78 1.67 19.86
CA LYS A 97 -3.50 2.13 20.42
C LYS A 97 -2.49 0.99 20.56
N GLU A 98 -2.95 -0.17 21.03
CA GLU A 98 -2.14 -1.38 21.22
C GLU A 98 -1.54 -1.88 19.91
N SER A 99 -2.24 -1.74 18.79
CA SER A 99 -1.70 -2.10 17.45
C SER A 99 -0.54 -1.20 17.00
N GLY A 100 -0.33 -0.06 17.67
CA GLY A 100 0.63 0.96 17.29
C GLY A 100 0.04 2.06 16.39
N ALA A 101 -1.25 2.03 16.07
CA ALA A 101 -1.83 3.13 15.31
C ALA A 101 -1.75 4.46 16.07
N ARG A 102 -1.75 5.57 15.33
CA ARG A 102 -1.74 6.94 15.89
C ARG A 102 -3.03 7.69 15.62
N TYR A 103 -3.90 7.12 14.79
CA TYR A 103 -5.18 7.68 14.40
C TYR A 103 -6.17 6.57 14.03
N ALA A 104 -7.45 6.93 14.01
CA ALA A 104 -8.48 6.07 13.46
C ALA A 104 -9.45 6.88 12.60
N VAL A 105 -9.99 6.24 11.56
CA VAL A 105 -11.01 6.80 10.67
C VAL A 105 -12.25 5.90 10.77
N ILE A 106 -13.40 6.45 11.16
CA ILE A 106 -14.65 5.67 11.26
C ILE A 106 -15.68 6.17 10.25
N THR A 107 -16.44 5.25 9.65
CA THR A 107 -17.59 5.57 8.81
C THR A 107 -18.66 6.30 9.62
N THR A 108 -18.66 7.63 9.61
CA THR A 108 -19.74 8.40 10.26
C THR A 108 -21.08 8.15 9.56
N LYS A 109 -21.02 8.04 8.24
CA LYS A 109 -22.12 7.69 7.33
C LYS A 109 -21.53 7.10 6.04
N HIS A 110 -22.03 5.95 5.58
CA HIS A 110 -21.68 5.35 4.28
C HIS A 110 -22.71 5.73 3.20
N HIS A 111 -22.56 5.22 1.97
CA HIS A 111 -23.45 5.56 0.84
C HIS A 111 -24.95 5.22 1.11
N ASP A 112 -25.25 4.29 2.02
CA ASP A 112 -26.62 3.96 2.43
C ASP A 112 -27.32 5.05 3.24
N GLY A 113 -26.58 6.08 3.68
CA GLY A 113 -27.15 7.24 4.37
C GLY A 113 -27.39 7.05 5.86
N VAL A 114 -27.04 5.91 6.46
CA VAL A 114 -27.28 5.66 7.89
C VAL A 114 -26.17 6.29 8.73
N ALA A 115 -26.50 7.35 9.46
CA ALA A 115 -25.56 8.05 10.33
C ALA A 115 -25.35 7.30 11.67
N LEU A 116 -24.09 7.25 12.13
CA LEU A 116 -23.70 6.71 13.43
C LEU A 116 -23.95 7.66 14.62
N TRP A 117 -24.38 8.90 14.35
CA TRP A 117 -24.75 9.90 15.34
C TRP A 117 -26.17 10.43 15.10
N ASP A 118 -26.77 11.08 16.10
CA ASP A 118 -28.10 11.70 15.95
C ASP A 118 -28.04 13.06 15.24
N SER A 119 -27.84 13.02 13.93
CA SER A 119 -27.87 14.18 13.02
C SER A 119 -29.14 15.02 13.20
N LYS A 120 -28.98 16.34 13.32
CA LYS A 120 -30.10 17.30 13.43
C LYS A 120 -30.58 17.79 12.06
N MET A 121 -29.84 17.48 11.00
CA MET A 121 -30.28 17.65 9.61
C MET A 121 -31.36 16.65 9.16
N GLY A 122 -31.77 15.72 10.04
CA GLY A 122 -32.68 14.63 9.71
C GLY A 122 -31.91 13.41 9.18
N GLY A 123 -32.60 12.58 8.39
CA GLY A 123 -32.06 11.34 7.83
C GLY A 123 -32.19 10.13 8.75
N ILE A 124 -31.63 9.01 8.31
CA ILE A 124 -31.64 7.72 9.03
C ILE A 124 -30.42 7.68 9.95
N ASN A 125 -30.59 7.20 11.18
CA ASN A 125 -29.50 7.10 12.15
C ASN A 125 -29.71 5.98 13.16
N THR A 126 -28.61 5.54 13.77
CA THR A 126 -28.58 4.46 14.77
C THR A 126 -29.40 4.76 16.02
N GLN A 127 -29.49 6.02 16.45
CA GLN A 127 -30.23 6.37 17.67
C GLN A 127 -31.75 6.25 17.51
N LYS A 128 -32.29 6.66 16.37
CA LYS A 128 -33.74 6.71 16.15
C LYS A 128 -34.25 5.43 15.48
N HIS A 129 -33.48 4.87 14.56
CA HIS A 129 -33.98 3.89 13.60
C HIS A 129 -33.48 2.46 13.82
N THR A 130 -32.66 2.19 14.84
CA THR A 130 -32.19 0.82 15.14
C THR A 130 -32.44 0.44 16.61
N PRO A 131 -32.35 -0.85 16.97
CA PRO A 131 -32.39 -1.31 18.36
C PRO A 131 -31.26 -0.75 19.25
N ALA A 132 -30.15 -0.25 18.66
CA ALA A 132 -29.07 0.36 19.42
C ALA A 132 -29.54 1.56 20.25
N LYS A 133 -30.53 2.30 19.74
CA LYS A 133 -31.21 3.44 20.41
C LYS A 133 -30.25 4.47 21.03
N ARG A 134 -29.05 4.61 20.47
CA ARG A 134 -28.00 5.52 20.95
C ARG A 134 -27.12 6.02 19.81
N ASP A 135 -26.55 7.20 20.03
CA ASP A 135 -25.36 7.68 19.31
C ASP A 135 -24.17 6.78 19.65
N VAL A 136 -23.51 6.25 18.62
CA VAL A 136 -22.32 5.40 18.76
C VAL A 136 -21.04 6.09 18.30
N LEU A 137 -21.12 7.28 17.70
CA LEU A 137 -19.96 8.06 17.27
C LEU A 137 -19.36 8.87 18.42
N THR A 138 -20.18 9.60 19.19
CA THR A 138 -19.71 10.42 20.33
C THR A 138 -18.81 9.64 21.30
N PRO A 139 -19.24 8.50 21.86
CA PRO A 139 -18.43 7.78 22.84
C PRO A 139 -17.15 7.18 22.23
N PHE A 140 -17.11 6.90 20.92
CA PHE A 140 -15.89 6.50 20.22
C PHE A 140 -14.88 7.63 20.17
N VAL A 141 -15.30 8.82 19.75
CA VAL A 141 -14.44 10.01 19.66
C VAL A 141 -13.85 10.36 21.03
N GLU A 142 -14.66 10.28 22.08
CA GLU A 142 -14.17 10.48 23.45
C GLU A 142 -13.13 9.43 23.86
N ALA A 143 -13.32 8.16 23.47
CA ALA A 143 -12.37 7.09 23.74
C ALA A 143 -11.04 7.28 23.00
N LEU A 144 -11.07 7.66 21.72
CA LEU A 144 -9.86 7.97 20.95
C LEU A 144 -9.06 9.10 21.59
N ARG A 145 -9.74 10.18 21.99
CA ARG A 145 -9.10 11.33 22.66
C ARG A 145 -8.47 10.95 24.00
N LYS A 146 -9.14 10.10 24.79
CA LYS A 146 -8.58 9.58 26.06
C LYS A 146 -7.29 8.78 25.84
N GLU A 147 -7.20 8.10 24.71
CA GLU A 147 -6.01 7.33 24.32
C GLU A 147 -4.97 8.15 23.55
N ASN A 148 -5.19 9.47 23.39
CA ASN A 148 -4.35 10.40 22.63
C ASN A 148 -4.18 9.98 21.15
N LEU A 149 -5.24 9.43 20.56
CA LEU A 149 -5.32 9.10 19.15
C LEU A 149 -5.97 10.25 18.37
N LYS A 150 -5.44 10.52 17.18
CA LYS A 150 -6.02 11.46 16.23
C LYS A 150 -7.35 10.93 15.70
N THR A 151 -8.33 11.81 15.55
CA THR A 151 -9.72 11.45 15.20
C THR A 151 -9.99 11.78 13.74
N GLY A 152 -10.26 10.75 12.94
CA GLY A 152 -10.67 10.87 11.55
C GLY A 152 -12.11 10.43 11.33
N PHE A 153 -12.79 11.10 10.39
CA PHE A 153 -14.15 10.77 9.98
C PHE A 153 -14.21 10.44 8.50
N TYR A 154 -14.62 9.21 8.21
CA TYR A 154 -15.11 8.91 6.88
C TYR A 154 -16.50 9.52 6.70
N TYR A 155 -16.71 10.16 5.56
CA TYR A 155 -17.99 10.73 5.19
C TYR A 155 -18.28 10.50 3.72
N SER A 156 -19.36 9.77 3.44
CA SER A 156 -19.84 9.60 2.08
C SER A 156 -20.55 10.85 1.56
N LEU A 157 -20.09 11.38 0.42
CA LEU A 157 -20.79 12.47 -0.30
C LEU A 157 -22.14 11.98 -0.87
N PRO A 158 -22.20 10.83 -1.57
CA PRO A 158 -23.47 10.19 -1.91
C PRO A 158 -24.29 9.81 -0.69
N ASP A 159 -25.61 9.90 -0.84
CA ASP A 159 -26.56 9.34 0.09
C ASP A 159 -27.67 8.71 -0.73
N TRP A 160 -27.43 7.47 -1.16
CA TRP A 160 -28.32 6.76 -2.08
C TRP A 160 -29.70 6.52 -1.47
N SER A 161 -29.87 6.60 -0.14
CA SER A 161 -31.18 6.51 0.51
C SER A 161 -31.90 7.85 0.62
N HIS A 162 -31.21 8.98 0.54
CA HIS A 162 -31.82 10.29 0.74
C HIS A 162 -32.73 10.67 -0.44
N ALA A 163 -33.97 11.05 -0.13
CA ALA A 163 -34.97 11.35 -1.16
C ALA A 163 -34.57 12.53 -2.06
N ASP A 164 -33.81 13.50 -1.55
CA ASP A 164 -33.32 14.62 -2.34
C ASP A 164 -32.01 14.35 -3.10
N TYR A 165 -31.36 13.18 -2.95
CA TYR A 165 -30.20 12.80 -3.76
C TYR A 165 -30.64 12.28 -5.14
N ASP A 166 -29.96 12.67 -6.22
CA ASP A 166 -30.41 12.36 -7.59
C ASP A 166 -30.17 10.89 -7.95
N VAL A 167 -29.04 10.29 -7.55
CA VAL A 167 -28.73 8.87 -7.82
C VAL A 167 -29.38 7.97 -6.76
N PHE A 168 -30.02 6.87 -7.19
CA PHE A 168 -30.60 5.88 -6.28
C PHE A 168 -29.92 4.52 -6.39
N THR A 169 -29.80 3.99 -7.60
CA THR A 169 -29.06 2.77 -7.91
C THR A 169 -28.23 3.00 -9.16
N ARG A 170 -27.31 2.09 -9.47
CA ARG A 170 -26.45 2.15 -10.66
C ARG A 170 -27.24 2.37 -11.96
N THR A 171 -28.48 1.91 -12.01
CA THR A 171 -29.35 1.98 -13.19
C THR A 171 -30.51 2.96 -13.05
N LYS A 172 -30.62 3.69 -11.92
CA LYS A 172 -31.76 4.55 -11.64
C LYS A 172 -31.35 5.86 -10.98
N LYS A 173 -31.59 6.97 -11.70
CA LYS A 173 -31.68 8.32 -11.13
C LYS A 173 -33.14 8.67 -10.79
N ARG A 174 -33.32 9.45 -9.73
CA ARG A 174 -34.59 10.05 -9.32
C ARG A 174 -34.93 11.29 -10.15
N TYR A 175 -33.93 12.07 -10.54
CA TYR A 175 -34.07 13.29 -11.32
C TYR A 175 -32.72 13.71 -11.93
N THR A 176 -32.68 14.80 -12.70
CA THR A 176 -31.44 15.45 -13.13
C THR A 176 -31.31 16.84 -12.51
N LEU A 177 -30.10 17.27 -12.16
CA LEU A 177 -29.85 18.55 -11.48
C LEU A 177 -30.43 19.76 -12.23
N ALA A 178 -30.42 19.73 -13.57
CA ALA A 178 -31.01 20.78 -14.41
C ALA A 178 -32.54 20.86 -14.29
N GLN A 179 -33.22 19.72 -14.09
CA GLN A 179 -34.67 19.65 -13.98
C GLN A 179 -35.16 20.01 -12.56
N GLU A 180 -34.43 19.62 -11.52
CA GLU A 180 -34.82 19.91 -10.13
C GLU A 180 -33.69 20.57 -9.31
N PRO A 181 -33.20 21.77 -9.70
CA PRO A 181 -32.08 22.42 -9.01
C PRO A 181 -32.40 22.80 -7.55
N ARG A 182 -33.68 23.00 -7.21
CA ARG A 182 -34.11 23.25 -5.83
C ARG A 182 -33.99 22.00 -4.95
N ARG A 183 -34.23 20.82 -5.52
CA ARG A 183 -34.11 19.54 -4.81
C ARG A 183 -32.64 19.24 -4.51
N TRP A 184 -31.78 19.42 -5.51
CA TRP A 184 -30.33 19.34 -5.30
C TRP A 184 -29.83 20.30 -4.22
N LYS A 185 -30.27 21.57 -4.26
CA LYS A 185 -29.89 22.55 -3.21
C LYS A 185 -30.33 22.15 -1.81
N LYS A 186 -31.45 21.44 -1.63
CA LYS A 186 -31.83 20.89 -0.33
C LYS A 186 -30.86 19.80 0.11
N PHE A 187 -30.44 18.92 -0.81
CA PHE A 187 -29.44 17.91 -0.51
C PHE A 187 -28.07 18.53 -0.16
N LEU A 188 -27.61 19.54 -0.91
CA LEU A 188 -26.41 20.32 -0.58
C LEU A 188 -26.52 20.91 0.84
N HIS A 189 -27.67 21.49 1.18
CA HIS A 189 -27.89 22.03 2.52
C HIS A 189 -27.84 20.94 3.62
N TYR A 190 -28.43 19.77 3.35
CA TYR A 190 -28.43 18.61 4.23
C TYR A 190 -27.01 18.12 4.53
N TYR A 191 -26.25 17.71 3.51
CA TYR A 191 -24.94 17.08 3.74
C TYR A 191 -23.92 18.11 4.28
N GLN A 192 -23.94 19.36 3.79
CA GLN A 192 -23.07 20.42 4.35
C GLN A 192 -23.47 20.74 5.80
N GLY A 193 -24.76 20.61 6.15
CA GLY A 193 -25.25 20.73 7.51
C GLY A 193 -24.68 19.63 8.42
N GLN A 194 -24.68 18.37 7.95
CA GLN A 194 -24.07 17.25 8.68
C GLN A 194 -22.57 17.47 8.91
N LEU A 195 -21.83 17.92 7.88
CA LEU A 195 -20.42 18.26 8.04
C LEU A 195 -20.20 19.38 9.07
N ARG A 196 -21.06 20.41 9.10
CA ARG A 196 -21.01 21.46 10.15
C ARG A 196 -21.27 20.89 11.53
N GLU A 197 -22.24 19.98 11.69
CA GLU A 197 -22.52 19.32 12.97
C GLU A 197 -21.31 18.53 13.46
N LEU A 198 -20.73 17.69 12.59
CA LEU A 198 -19.54 16.89 12.90
C LEU A 198 -18.35 17.77 13.28
N SER A 199 -18.07 18.81 12.48
CA SER A 199 -16.96 19.73 12.71
C SER A 199 -17.12 20.51 14.01
N LYS A 200 -18.31 21.07 14.26
CA LYS A 200 -18.58 21.87 15.45
C LYS A 200 -18.54 21.03 16.73
N THR A 201 -19.04 19.79 16.67
CA THR A 201 -19.17 18.94 17.85
C THR A 201 -17.85 18.24 18.19
N TYR A 202 -17.14 17.75 17.17
CA TYR A 202 -16.00 16.85 17.37
C TYR A 202 -14.67 17.40 16.86
N ASN A 203 -14.65 18.51 16.14
CA ASN A 203 -13.42 19.15 15.66
C ASN A 203 -12.35 18.13 15.18
N PRO A 204 -12.67 17.25 14.21
CA PRO A 204 -11.82 16.12 13.85
C PRO A 204 -10.47 16.59 13.28
N ASP A 205 -9.48 15.72 13.38
CA ASP A 205 -8.15 15.93 12.79
C ASP A 205 -8.14 15.61 11.28
N LEU A 206 -9.05 14.75 10.81
CA LEU A 206 -9.09 14.27 9.43
C LEU A 206 -10.53 14.05 8.93
N TYR A 207 -10.81 14.45 7.70
CA TYR A 207 -11.97 14.02 6.91
C TYR A 207 -11.51 13.14 5.75
N TRP A 208 -12.09 11.96 5.68
CA TRP A 208 -11.90 10.98 4.62
C TRP A 208 -13.20 10.94 3.80
N PHE A 209 -13.25 11.71 2.72
CA PHE A 209 -14.40 11.75 1.82
C PHE A 209 -14.41 10.56 0.88
N ASP A 210 -15.60 10.22 0.39
CA ASP A 210 -15.76 9.18 -0.60
C ASP A 210 -16.99 9.44 -1.48
N GLY A 211 -17.00 8.90 -2.70
CA GLY A 211 -18.10 9.06 -3.63
C GLY A 211 -18.11 10.36 -4.43
N ASP A 212 -16.96 11.02 -4.57
CA ASP A 212 -16.84 12.27 -5.33
C ASP A 212 -16.99 12.09 -6.85
N TRP A 213 -16.92 10.85 -7.36
CA TRP A 213 -17.03 10.50 -8.77
C TRP A 213 -18.42 10.71 -9.40
N GLU A 214 -19.49 10.80 -8.61
CA GLU A 214 -20.86 10.92 -9.16
C GLU A 214 -21.19 12.34 -9.66
N HIS A 215 -20.47 13.37 -9.20
CA HIS A 215 -20.71 14.78 -9.54
C HIS A 215 -19.41 15.58 -9.64
N SER A 216 -19.46 16.69 -10.38
CA SER A 216 -18.30 17.59 -10.50
C SER A 216 -18.04 18.35 -9.20
N ALA A 217 -16.83 18.92 -9.07
CA ALA A 217 -16.47 19.77 -7.94
C ALA A 217 -17.42 20.97 -7.77
N GLU A 218 -17.92 21.52 -8.87
CA GLU A 218 -18.87 22.63 -8.87
C GLU A 218 -20.24 22.18 -8.36
N GLU A 219 -20.71 21.01 -8.80
CA GLU A 219 -21.99 20.43 -8.36
C GLU A 219 -21.96 20.08 -6.88
N TRP A 220 -20.84 19.53 -6.40
CA TRP A 220 -20.61 19.24 -4.99
C TRP A 220 -20.36 20.48 -4.14
N GLU A 221 -20.04 21.63 -4.73
CA GLU A 221 -19.51 22.81 -4.03
C GLU A 221 -18.22 22.51 -3.22
N SER A 222 -17.34 21.65 -3.76
CA SER A 222 -16.16 21.09 -3.05
C SER A 222 -15.23 22.15 -2.46
N ALA A 223 -14.98 23.25 -3.19
CA ALA A 223 -14.20 24.38 -2.68
C ALA A 223 -14.82 25.01 -1.43
N LYS A 224 -16.15 25.22 -1.44
CA LYS A 224 -16.90 25.79 -0.31
C LYS A 224 -16.91 24.84 0.88
N VAL A 225 -17.01 23.52 0.63
CA VAL A 225 -16.89 22.50 1.68
C VAL A 225 -15.52 22.58 2.36
N ARG A 226 -14.43 22.60 1.57
CA ARG A 226 -13.07 22.73 2.11
C ARG A 226 -12.94 23.99 2.96
N ASP A 227 -13.35 25.16 2.45
CA ASP A 227 -13.27 26.43 3.18
C ASP A 227 -14.08 26.39 4.49
N MET A 228 -15.27 25.79 4.45
CA MET A 228 -16.12 25.61 5.63
C MET A 228 -15.43 24.76 6.70
N LEU A 229 -14.82 23.63 6.32
CA LEU A 229 -14.12 22.74 7.26
C LEU A 229 -12.89 23.41 7.87
N LEU A 230 -12.10 24.10 7.05
CA LEU A 230 -10.94 24.89 7.50
C LEU A 230 -11.34 26.03 8.44
N GLY A 231 -12.57 26.55 8.29
CA GLY A 231 -13.16 27.54 9.20
C GLY A 231 -13.40 27.02 10.62
N TYR A 232 -13.63 25.72 10.80
CA TYR A 232 -13.73 25.09 12.13
C TYR A 232 -12.36 24.66 12.66
N ASN A 233 -11.57 24.02 11.82
CA ASN A 233 -10.23 23.55 12.16
C ASN A 233 -9.26 23.84 11.01
N GLN A 234 -8.41 24.86 11.18
CA GLN A 234 -7.41 25.24 10.17
C GLN A 234 -6.39 24.11 9.89
N ASN A 235 -6.27 23.14 10.79
CA ASN A 235 -5.35 22.01 10.69
C ASN A 235 -6.04 20.69 10.28
N VAL A 236 -7.33 20.69 9.94
CA VAL A 236 -8.01 19.44 9.52
C VAL A 236 -7.47 18.96 8.20
N ILE A 237 -7.10 17.69 8.11
CA ILE A 237 -6.61 17.03 6.88
C ILE A 237 -7.80 16.50 6.08
N LEU A 238 -7.74 16.63 4.76
CA LEU A 238 -8.73 16.11 3.81
C LEU A 238 -8.02 15.14 2.87
N ASN A 239 -8.61 13.97 2.62
CA ASN A 239 -8.13 13.09 1.54
C ASN A 239 -8.42 13.68 0.15
N SER A 240 -7.81 13.13 -0.90
CA SER A 240 -7.96 13.61 -2.28
C SER A 240 -9.39 13.48 -2.85
N ARG A 241 -10.26 12.68 -2.22
CA ARG A 241 -11.62 12.35 -2.69
C ARG A 241 -12.68 13.42 -2.35
N LEU A 242 -12.29 14.68 -2.45
CA LEU A 242 -13.19 15.83 -2.49
C LEU A 242 -12.97 16.55 -3.83
N ASN A 243 -13.05 15.81 -4.93
CA ASN A 243 -12.73 16.26 -6.29
C ASN A 243 -11.36 16.97 -6.38
N HIS A 244 -10.32 16.38 -5.80
CA HIS A 244 -8.95 16.92 -5.74
C HIS A 244 -8.76 18.17 -4.87
N TYR A 245 -9.72 18.54 -4.03
CA TYR A 245 -9.56 19.56 -2.98
C TYR A 245 -8.98 18.96 -1.68
N GLY A 246 -8.21 17.88 -1.78
CA GLY A 246 -7.56 17.18 -0.66
C GLY A 246 -6.10 17.57 -0.44
N ASP A 247 -5.49 16.99 0.60
CA ASP A 247 -4.10 17.24 1.03
C ASP A 247 -3.17 16.04 0.80
N TYR A 248 -3.70 14.85 0.50
CA TYR A 248 -2.93 13.61 0.30
C TYR A 248 -3.63 12.62 -0.63
N ALA A 249 -2.86 11.75 -1.30
CA ALA A 249 -3.37 10.69 -2.18
C ALA A 249 -3.87 9.46 -1.40
N THR A 250 -4.88 8.78 -1.94
CA THR A 250 -5.49 7.57 -1.33
C THR A 250 -5.50 6.38 -2.29
N PRO A 251 -4.36 5.73 -2.58
CA PRO A 251 -4.38 4.40 -3.20
C PRO A 251 -5.23 3.45 -2.35
N GLU A 252 -6.02 2.60 -2.99
CA GLU A 252 -6.97 1.72 -2.33
C GLU A 252 -6.75 0.28 -2.78
N GLN A 253 -6.60 -0.64 -1.82
CA GLN A 253 -6.36 -2.09 -2.00
C GLN A 253 -5.05 -2.47 -2.71
N GLY A 254 -4.73 -1.82 -3.83
CA GLY A 254 -3.51 -2.02 -4.57
C GLY A 254 -2.33 -1.38 -3.84
N VAL A 255 -1.39 -2.21 -3.38
CA VAL A 255 -0.11 -1.71 -2.84
C VAL A 255 0.69 -1.09 -3.99
N PRO A 256 1.09 0.19 -3.91
CA PRO A 256 1.87 0.82 -4.96
C PRO A 256 3.16 0.05 -5.30
N VAL A 257 3.36 -0.24 -6.57
CA VAL A 257 4.63 -0.77 -7.09
C VAL A 257 5.68 0.33 -7.19
N VAL A 258 5.21 1.55 -7.47
CA VAL A 258 6.01 2.77 -7.58
C VAL A 258 5.47 3.76 -6.56
N ARG A 259 6.36 4.47 -5.88
CA ARG A 259 5.99 5.53 -4.94
C ARG A 259 5.02 6.52 -5.62
N PRO A 260 3.85 6.80 -5.02
CA PRO A 260 2.95 7.86 -5.48
C PRO A 260 3.65 9.22 -5.59
N GLN A 261 3.20 10.06 -6.53
CA GLN A 261 3.82 11.37 -6.77
C GLN A 261 3.54 12.37 -5.66
N ASP A 262 2.40 12.24 -4.99
CA ASP A 262 2.05 13.12 -3.88
C ASP A 262 3.02 12.92 -2.69
N PRO A 263 3.47 14.02 -2.05
CA PRO A 263 4.41 13.94 -0.94
C PRO A 263 3.84 13.21 0.27
N TYR A 264 2.50 13.22 0.41
CA TYR A 264 1.76 12.48 1.41
C TYR A 264 0.73 11.58 0.71
N TRP A 265 0.68 10.33 1.15
CA TRP A 265 -0.27 9.36 0.64
C TRP A 265 -0.54 8.28 1.70
N GLU A 266 -1.68 7.62 1.58
CA GLU A 266 -2.13 6.60 2.52
C GLU A 266 -2.81 5.47 1.75
N LEU A 267 -2.29 4.25 1.92
CA LEU A 267 -2.95 3.06 1.43
C LEU A 267 -4.06 2.66 2.40
N CYS A 268 -5.31 2.68 1.97
CA CYS A 268 -6.38 2.01 2.69
C CYS A 268 -6.46 0.53 2.25
N LEU A 269 -6.48 -0.37 3.23
CA LEU A 269 -6.35 -1.81 3.00
C LEU A 269 -7.24 -2.61 3.96
N THR A 270 -7.99 -3.56 3.43
CA THR A 270 -8.79 -4.52 4.23
C THR A 270 -7.92 -5.66 4.77
N MET A 271 -8.30 -6.24 5.90
CA MET A 271 -7.64 -7.45 6.41
C MET A 271 -8.01 -8.70 5.59
N ASN A 272 -9.27 -8.80 5.17
CA ASN A 272 -9.79 -9.81 4.25
C ASN A 272 -10.20 -9.15 2.92
N ASP A 273 -11.23 -9.65 2.22
CA ASP A 273 -11.71 -9.11 0.95
C ASP A 273 -12.89 -8.13 1.13
N SER A 274 -13.26 -7.81 2.37
CA SER A 274 -14.43 -6.98 2.72
C SER A 274 -14.04 -5.79 3.61
N TRP A 275 -14.68 -4.63 3.42
CA TRP A 275 -14.53 -3.47 4.31
C TRP A 275 -15.35 -3.66 5.60
N GLY A 276 -16.65 -3.84 5.47
CA GLY A 276 -17.51 -4.17 6.61
C GLY A 276 -17.48 -5.65 6.94
N TYR A 277 -18.13 -5.98 8.06
CA TYR A 277 -18.19 -7.36 8.54
C TYR A 277 -18.88 -8.29 7.52
N SER A 278 -18.16 -9.29 7.03
CA SER A 278 -18.70 -10.39 6.23
C SER A 278 -18.42 -11.72 6.94
N PRO A 279 -19.44 -12.45 7.45
CA PRO A 279 -19.25 -13.67 8.23
C PRO A 279 -18.69 -14.85 7.42
N HIS A 280 -18.78 -14.77 6.08
CA HIS A 280 -18.34 -15.80 5.15
C HIS A 280 -16.98 -15.51 4.54
N ASP A 281 -16.49 -14.27 4.64
CA ASP A 281 -15.17 -13.90 4.19
C ASP A 281 -14.11 -14.28 5.25
N ARG A 282 -13.45 -15.40 4.99
CA ARG A 282 -12.37 -15.96 5.81
C ARG A 282 -11.00 -15.80 5.16
N HIS A 283 -10.91 -15.07 4.05
CA HIS A 283 -9.66 -14.90 3.29
C HIS A 283 -8.81 -13.77 3.90
N TYR A 284 -8.42 -13.97 5.16
CA TYR A 284 -7.62 -13.00 5.91
C TYR A 284 -6.16 -13.04 5.47
N LYS A 285 -5.59 -11.87 5.26
CA LYS A 285 -4.14 -11.68 5.22
C LYS A 285 -3.55 -12.05 6.57
N SER A 286 -2.45 -12.79 6.54
CA SER A 286 -1.66 -13.08 7.74
C SER A 286 -1.03 -11.81 8.32
N PRO A 287 -0.67 -11.81 9.62
CA PRO A 287 0.10 -10.72 10.21
C PRO A 287 1.41 -10.42 9.46
N ASN A 288 2.07 -11.46 8.93
CA ASN A 288 3.28 -11.32 8.12
C ASN A 288 3.04 -10.43 6.89
N GLN A 289 2.00 -10.74 6.11
CA GLN A 289 1.64 -9.99 4.91
C GLN A 289 1.31 -8.53 5.23
N ILE A 290 0.54 -8.29 6.30
CA ILE A 290 0.18 -6.93 6.74
C ILE A 290 1.40 -6.14 7.21
N ILE A 291 2.29 -6.75 8.01
CA ILE A 291 3.51 -6.10 8.49
C ILE A 291 4.45 -5.76 7.32
N ARG A 292 4.59 -6.65 6.34
CA ARG A 292 5.40 -6.38 5.13
C ARG A 292 4.79 -5.28 4.27
N THR A 293 3.47 -5.29 4.05
CA THR A 293 2.78 -4.17 3.37
C THR A 293 2.95 -2.86 4.13
N PHE A 294 2.92 -2.89 5.46
CA PHE A 294 3.18 -1.70 6.27
C PHE A 294 4.62 -1.18 6.09
N ALA A 295 5.61 -2.08 6.12
CA ALA A 295 7.01 -1.75 5.87
C ALA A 295 7.23 -1.14 4.47
N ASP A 296 6.55 -1.67 3.46
CA ASP A 296 6.56 -1.15 2.09
C ASP A 296 6.00 0.28 2.01
N CYS A 297 4.83 0.52 2.62
CA CYS A 297 4.22 1.85 2.70
C CYS A 297 5.18 2.89 3.31
N ILE A 298 5.74 2.61 4.49
CA ILE A 298 6.61 3.57 5.18
C ILE A 298 7.96 3.75 4.48
N SER A 299 8.45 2.71 3.78
CA SER A 299 9.68 2.80 2.98
C SER A 299 9.51 3.76 1.81
N ASN A 300 8.31 3.78 1.23
CA ASN A 300 7.90 4.72 0.19
C ASN A 300 7.31 6.04 0.75
N GLY A 301 7.45 6.28 2.05
CA GLY A 301 7.07 7.54 2.71
C GLY A 301 5.56 7.75 2.89
N GLY A 302 4.75 6.71 2.73
CA GLY A 302 3.30 6.76 2.94
C GLY A 302 2.86 6.22 4.30
N ASN A 303 1.55 6.23 4.49
CA ASN A 303 0.86 5.63 5.62
C ASN A 303 0.10 4.36 5.19
N LEU A 304 -0.16 3.47 6.16
CA LEU A 304 -1.13 2.39 6.05
C LEU A 304 -2.35 2.72 6.91
N LEU A 305 -3.53 2.69 6.30
CA LEU A 305 -4.82 2.75 6.97
C LEU A 305 -5.47 1.36 6.88
N LEU A 306 -5.26 0.55 7.93
CA LEU A 306 -5.69 -0.84 7.98
C LEU A 306 -7.12 -0.94 8.52
N ASP A 307 -8.00 -1.57 7.77
CA ASP A 307 -9.42 -1.63 8.09
C ASP A 307 -9.82 -2.76 9.03
N ILE A 308 -10.84 -2.49 9.85
CA ILE A 308 -11.62 -3.46 10.60
C ILE A 308 -13.12 -3.31 10.30
N GLY A 309 -13.81 -4.45 10.30
CA GLY A 309 -15.26 -4.54 10.12
C GLY A 309 -15.93 -5.13 11.37
N PRO A 310 -16.36 -4.31 12.35
CA PRO A 310 -17.01 -4.80 13.56
C PRO A 310 -18.39 -5.42 13.29
N LYS A 311 -18.79 -6.36 14.15
CA LYS A 311 -20.10 -7.03 14.14
C LYS A 311 -21.23 -6.07 14.53
N PRO A 312 -22.50 -6.37 14.20
CA PRO A 312 -23.64 -5.47 14.49
C PRO A 312 -23.88 -5.22 15.98
N ASP A 313 -23.37 -6.09 16.86
CA ASP A 313 -23.42 -5.92 18.31
C ASP A 313 -22.26 -5.04 18.84
N GLY A 314 -21.29 -4.66 18.00
CA GLY A 314 -20.13 -3.86 18.38
C GLY A 314 -18.92 -4.65 18.88
N THR A 315 -18.91 -5.99 18.76
CA THR A 315 -17.70 -6.79 18.93
C THR A 315 -16.85 -6.77 17.66
N ILE A 316 -15.52 -6.84 17.80
CA ILE A 316 -14.60 -6.97 16.66
C ILE A 316 -14.35 -8.47 16.43
N PRO A 317 -14.38 -8.98 15.19
CA PRO A 317 -14.01 -10.37 14.88
C PRO A 317 -12.66 -10.77 15.49
N GLU A 318 -12.55 -11.99 16.01
CA GLU A 318 -11.36 -12.45 16.74
C GLU A 318 -10.12 -12.49 15.85
N GLU A 319 -10.29 -12.80 14.56
CA GLU A 319 -9.23 -12.78 13.55
C GLU A 319 -8.64 -11.38 13.41
N GLN A 320 -9.49 -10.34 13.35
CA GLN A 320 -9.05 -8.94 13.27
C GLN A 320 -8.35 -8.51 14.56
N VAL A 321 -8.85 -8.94 15.74
CA VAL A 321 -8.19 -8.68 17.03
C VAL A 321 -6.80 -9.34 17.08
N ALA A 322 -6.67 -10.59 16.62
CA ALA A 322 -5.41 -11.32 16.61
C ALA A 322 -4.37 -10.64 15.71
N ILE A 323 -4.80 -10.20 14.51
CA ILE A 323 -3.96 -9.43 13.58
C ILE A 323 -3.48 -8.12 14.22
N LEU A 324 -4.39 -7.34 14.83
CA LEU A 324 -4.02 -6.07 15.45
C LEU A 324 -3.08 -6.24 16.64
N LYS A 325 -3.22 -7.33 17.41
CA LYS A 325 -2.31 -7.64 18.51
C LYS A 325 -0.92 -8.05 18.03
N GLU A 326 -0.84 -8.85 16.97
CA GLU A 326 0.46 -9.23 16.39
C GLU A 326 1.14 -8.03 15.72
N LEU A 327 0.37 -7.16 15.06
CA LEU A 327 0.85 -5.88 14.59
C LEU A 327 1.36 -5.02 15.76
N GLY A 328 0.63 -4.95 16.88
CA GLY A 328 1.03 -4.25 18.09
C GLY A 328 2.31 -4.76 18.73
N ARG A 329 2.48 -6.09 18.80
CA ARG A 329 3.72 -6.73 19.24
C ARG A 329 4.90 -6.27 18.38
N TRP A 330 4.73 -6.29 17.06
CA TRP A 330 5.79 -5.94 16.12
C TRP A 330 6.08 -4.42 16.12
N THR A 331 5.06 -3.57 16.04
CA THR A 331 5.22 -2.11 16.03
C THR A 331 5.80 -1.60 17.35
N GLY A 332 5.45 -2.20 18.48
CA GLY A 332 6.05 -1.90 19.78
C GLY A 332 7.54 -2.26 19.85
N LYS A 333 7.92 -3.44 19.34
CA LYS A 333 9.33 -3.89 19.31
C LYS A 333 10.19 -3.05 18.36
N HIS A 334 9.62 -2.58 17.25
CA HIS A 334 10.34 -1.91 16.17
C HIS A 334 10.01 -0.42 16.02
N ALA A 335 9.50 0.22 17.08
CA ALA A 335 8.98 1.59 17.06
C ALA A 335 9.96 2.61 16.45
N ASP A 336 11.25 2.52 16.75
CA ASP A 336 12.28 3.45 16.27
C ASP A 336 12.49 3.43 14.75
N ALA A 337 12.17 2.31 14.10
CA ALA A 337 12.24 2.16 12.65
C ALA A 337 10.97 2.65 11.93
N ILE A 338 9.89 2.87 12.68
CA ILE A 338 8.56 3.22 12.17
C ILE A 338 8.29 4.70 12.41
N TYR A 339 8.28 5.12 13.67
CA TYR A 339 7.88 6.47 14.05
C TYR A 339 9.08 7.40 14.04
N GLY A 340 8.87 8.66 13.62
CA GLY A 340 9.97 9.63 13.51
C GLY A 340 10.96 9.31 12.38
N THR A 341 10.57 8.45 11.44
CA THR A 341 11.34 8.13 10.24
C THR A 341 10.74 8.74 8.98
N VAL A 342 11.56 8.83 7.94
CA VAL A 342 11.18 9.23 6.58
C VAL A 342 11.43 8.07 5.62
N ALA A 343 11.03 8.25 4.36
CA ALA A 343 11.28 7.29 3.29
C ALA A 343 12.74 6.83 3.26
N GLY A 344 12.95 5.57 2.86
CA GLY A 344 14.24 4.89 2.88
C GLY A 344 15.24 5.36 1.83
N ILE A 345 16.23 4.51 1.61
CA ILE A 345 17.22 4.73 0.55
C ILE A 345 16.64 4.38 -0.82
N PRO A 346 17.14 4.98 -1.92
CA PRO A 346 16.66 4.69 -3.27
C PRO A 346 16.83 3.22 -3.67
N GLU A 347 16.05 2.81 -4.68
CA GLU A 347 16.13 1.49 -5.30
C GLU A 347 17.57 1.13 -5.76
N GLY A 348 17.89 -0.16 -5.74
CA GLY A 348 19.19 -0.69 -6.18
C GLY A 348 20.28 -0.69 -5.11
N HIS A 349 20.12 0.07 -4.02
CA HIS A 349 21.01 0.02 -2.87
C HIS A 349 20.74 -1.16 -1.94
N TYR A 350 19.46 -1.47 -1.73
CA TYR A 350 18.97 -2.59 -0.95
C TYR A 350 17.78 -3.19 -1.69
N HIS A 351 17.65 -4.52 -1.69
CA HIS A 351 16.54 -5.21 -2.38
C HIS A 351 15.23 -5.17 -1.60
N GLY A 352 15.29 -5.04 -0.27
CA GLY A 352 14.12 -4.95 0.59
C GLY A 352 13.75 -3.51 0.95
N ASN A 353 12.80 -3.41 1.87
CA ASN A 353 12.27 -2.16 2.40
C ASN A 353 13.22 -1.46 3.38
N SER A 354 13.20 -0.13 3.43
CA SER A 354 14.02 0.64 4.38
C SER A 354 13.39 1.96 4.80
N THR A 355 13.75 2.47 5.97
CA THR A 355 13.43 3.84 6.43
C THR A 355 14.69 4.55 6.93
N LEU A 356 14.65 5.87 7.00
CA LEU A 356 15.73 6.69 7.57
C LEU A 356 15.22 7.49 8.76
N SER A 357 16.05 7.63 9.81
CA SER A 357 15.78 8.63 10.84
C SER A 357 15.74 10.04 10.22
N LYS A 358 15.00 10.98 10.83
CA LYS A 358 14.88 12.37 10.32
C LYS A 358 16.23 13.09 10.16
N ASP A 359 17.19 12.81 11.05
CA ASP A 359 18.55 13.34 10.96
C ASP A 359 19.46 12.56 9.99
N ARG A 360 18.93 11.49 9.39
CA ARG A 360 19.59 10.56 8.46
C ARG A 360 20.82 9.87 9.05
N LYS A 361 20.96 9.82 10.36
CA LYS A 361 22.07 9.13 11.05
C LYS A 361 21.79 7.67 11.39
N THR A 362 20.56 7.20 11.15
CA THR A 362 20.19 5.80 11.28
C THR A 362 19.42 5.34 10.04
N LEU A 363 19.90 4.26 9.41
CA LEU A 363 19.20 3.55 8.34
C LEU A 363 18.60 2.27 8.92
N TYR A 364 17.31 2.08 8.73
CA TYR A 364 16.61 0.86 9.12
C TYR A 364 16.35 -0.01 7.90
N LEU A 365 16.67 -1.29 7.99
CA LEU A 365 16.43 -2.29 6.93
C LEU A 365 15.40 -3.30 7.42
N PHE A 366 14.34 -3.52 6.66
CA PHE A 366 13.31 -4.52 6.92
C PHE A 366 13.68 -5.82 6.19
N VAL A 367 14.02 -6.86 6.96
CA VAL A 367 14.63 -8.10 6.47
C VAL A 367 13.59 -9.23 6.48
N GLU A 368 13.16 -9.64 5.29
CA GLU A 368 12.11 -10.65 5.06
C GLU A 368 12.59 -12.11 5.12
N HIS A 369 13.88 -12.34 5.40
CA HIS A 369 14.48 -13.67 5.39
C HIS A 369 15.51 -13.86 6.49
N GLN A 370 15.77 -15.12 6.82
CA GLN A 370 16.80 -15.57 7.76
C GLN A 370 17.96 -16.22 7.02
N GLY A 371 19.17 -16.11 7.55
CA GLY A 371 20.34 -16.74 6.96
C GLY A 371 21.60 -15.91 7.12
N ALA A 372 22.74 -16.59 7.15
CA ALA A 372 24.02 -15.89 7.14
C ALA A 372 24.21 -15.19 5.78
N GLU A 373 24.73 -13.97 5.82
CA GLU A 373 25.19 -13.17 4.68
C GLU A 373 24.10 -12.66 3.75
N SER A 374 22.84 -12.87 4.12
CA SER A 374 21.71 -12.56 3.25
C SER A 374 21.42 -11.06 3.16
N VAL A 375 21.84 -10.25 4.13
CA VAL A 375 21.55 -8.81 4.13
C VAL A 375 22.74 -8.03 3.58
N ARG A 376 22.54 -7.31 2.48
CA ARG A 376 23.58 -6.47 1.87
C ARG A 376 23.06 -5.10 1.45
N VAL A 377 23.87 -4.07 1.64
CA VAL A 377 23.60 -2.70 1.15
C VAL A 377 24.77 -2.20 0.30
N LYS A 378 24.46 -1.67 -0.88
CA LYS A 378 25.42 -1.12 -1.84
C LYS A 378 25.52 0.40 -1.71
N GLY A 379 26.70 0.95 -1.99
CA GLY A 379 26.86 2.40 -2.15
C GLY A 379 26.88 3.19 -0.84
N LEU A 380 27.15 2.57 0.31
CA LEU A 380 27.31 3.31 1.57
C LEU A 380 28.64 4.09 1.56
N ALA A 381 28.55 5.41 1.37
CA ALA A 381 29.70 6.32 1.39
C ALA A 381 30.09 6.67 2.83
N THR A 382 29.09 6.93 3.68
CA THR A 382 29.30 7.16 5.11
C THR A 382 29.67 5.84 5.82
N PRO A 383 30.76 5.78 6.60
CA PRO A 383 31.13 4.58 7.35
C PRO A 383 30.06 4.18 8.37
N VAL A 384 29.69 2.89 8.36
CA VAL A 384 28.82 2.30 9.38
C VAL A 384 29.60 2.25 10.69
N LYS A 385 29.00 2.78 11.75
CA LYS A 385 29.53 2.73 13.13
C LYS A 385 29.20 1.43 13.83
N GLU A 386 27.95 1.00 13.71
CA GLU A 386 27.40 -0.17 14.39
C GLU A 386 26.13 -0.64 13.66
N VAL A 387 25.84 -1.94 13.74
CA VAL A 387 24.58 -2.52 13.27
C VAL A 387 23.89 -3.25 14.41
N LYS A 388 22.66 -2.86 14.76
CA LYS A 388 21.86 -3.53 15.81
C LYS A 388 20.61 -4.18 15.24
N VAL A 389 20.15 -5.22 15.92
CA VAL A 389 18.81 -5.78 15.67
C VAL A 389 17.80 -5.05 16.56
N VAL A 390 16.91 -4.27 15.94
CA VAL A 390 15.97 -3.39 16.66
C VAL A 390 15.07 -4.21 17.59
N GLY A 391 14.87 -3.70 18.81
CA GLY A 391 14.07 -4.37 19.84
C GLY A 391 14.78 -5.54 20.54
N THR A 392 16.11 -5.66 20.39
CA THR A 392 16.94 -6.64 21.08
C THR A 392 18.26 -6.02 21.54
N ASN A 393 19.03 -6.75 22.36
CA ASN A 393 20.41 -6.38 22.71
C ASN A 393 21.46 -6.94 21.71
N ALA A 394 21.02 -7.56 20.62
CA ALA A 394 21.91 -8.20 19.66
C ALA A 394 22.55 -7.18 18.70
N VAL A 395 23.85 -7.35 18.49
CA VAL A 395 24.63 -6.59 17.50
C VAL A 395 24.88 -7.52 16.31
N ALA A 396 24.58 -7.04 15.11
CA ALA A 396 24.89 -7.73 13.87
C ALA A 396 26.34 -7.43 13.48
N SER A 397 27.11 -8.46 13.12
CA SER A 397 28.44 -8.22 12.53
C SER A 397 28.30 -7.77 11.09
N TYR A 398 29.20 -6.92 10.63
CA TYR A 398 29.20 -6.45 9.25
C TYR A 398 30.61 -6.37 8.69
N GLU A 399 30.72 -6.51 7.37
CA GLU A 399 31.96 -6.41 6.62
C GLU A 399 31.71 -5.61 5.34
N LYS A 400 32.60 -4.68 5.00
CA LYS A 400 32.57 -3.96 3.73
C LYS A 400 33.55 -4.61 2.74
N GLN A 401 33.04 -5.06 1.60
CA GLN A 401 33.82 -5.60 0.50
C GLN A 401 33.51 -4.78 -0.77
N GLY A 402 34.50 -4.03 -1.26
CA GLY A 402 34.30 -3.07 -2.34
C GLY A 402 33.25 -2.02 -1.95
N ASN A 403 32.20 -1.90 -2.76
CA ASN A 403 31.10 -0.96 -2.54
C ASN A 403 29.90 -1.57 -1.79
N THR A 404 30.01 -2.83 -1.34
CA THR A 404 28.92 -3.56 -0.69
C THR A 404 29.23 -3.80 0.78
N THR A 405 28.27 -3.53 1.66
CA THR A 405 28.32 -3.87 3.08
C THR A 405 27.44 -5.08 3.32
N TYR A 406 28.04 -6.18 3.78
CA TYR A 406 27.36 -7.43 4.14
C TYR A 406 27.13 -7.46 5.65
N MET A 407 25.98 -7.96 6.07
CA MET A 407 25.59 -8.04 7.49
C MET A 407 25.13 -9.45 7.87
N GLN A 408 25.47 -9.82 9.11
CA GLN A 408 25.11 -11.09 9.73
C GLN A 408 24.22 -10.84 10.93
N VAL A 409 23.00 -11.36 10.86
CA VAL A 409 22.09 -11.32 12.00
C VAL A 409 22.29 -12.57 12.85
N PRO A 410 22.49 -12.44 14.17
CA PRO A 410 22.53 -13.61 15.06
C PRO A 410 21.24 -14.42 14.95
N ALA A 411 21.34 -15.74 14.83
CA ALA A 411 20.19 -16.62 14.55
C ALA A 411 19.04 -16.48 15.55
N GLN A 412 19.35 -16.21 16.82
CA GLN A 412 18.38 -16.01 17.89
C GLN A 412 17.71 -14.62 17.89
N ALA A 413 18.19 -13.69 17.07
CA ALA A 413 17.72 -12.30 17.05
C ALA A 413 16.66 -12.03 15.99
N TYR A 414 16.40 -12.98 15.08
CA TYR A 414 15.35 -12.84 14.07
C TYR A 414 13.96 -12.70 14.71
N ASP A 415 13.15 -11.79 14.18
CA ASP A 415 11.72 -11.74 14.44
C ASP A 415 10.98 -12.72 13.52
N ALA A 416 9.94 -13.37 14.05
CA ALA A 416 9.16 -14.35 13.30
C ALA A 416 8.39 -13.72 12.12
N GLN A 417 8.00 -12.45 12.22
CA GLN A 417 7.28 -11.76 11.14
C GLN A 417 8.26 -11.07 10.20
N LEU A 418 9.01 -10.10 10.74
CA LEU A 418 9.89 -9.25 9.96
C LEU A 418 10.99 -8.69 10.84
N THR A 419 12.24 -8.98 10.52
CA THR A 419 13.39 -8.51 11.31
C THR A 419 13.78 -7.11 10.89
N VAL A 420 14.23 -6.27 11.82
CA VAL A 420 14.69 -4.91 11.50
C VAL A 420 16.12 -4.70 11.98
N LEU A 421 17.00 -4.28 11.08
CA LEU A 421 18.37 -3.85 11.40
C LEU A 421 18.45 -2.33 11.43
N ALA A 422 19.17 -1.78 12.40
CA ALA A 422 19.52 -0.36 12.47
C ALA A 422 21.01 -0.18 12.23
N LEU A 423 21.38 0.53 11.17
CA LEU A 423 22.74 0.92 10.85
C LEU A 423 22.97 2.35 11.33
N PHE A 424 23.88 2.53 12.28
CA PHE A 424 24.20 3.83 12.85
C PHE A 424 25.38 4.50 12.15
N PHE A 425 25.30 5.81 11.98
CA PHE A 425 26.33 6.64 11.37
C PHE A 425 26.65 7.85 12.28
N GLU A 426 27.91 8.29 12.33
CA GLU A 426 28.30 9.48 13.09
C GLU A 426 27.80 10.78 12.45
N GLU A 427 27.73 10.79 11.12
CA GLU A 427 27.22 11.87 10.29
C GLU A 427 26.04 11.39 9.42
N PRO A 428 25.20 12.31 8.88
CA PRO A 428 24.12 11.94 7.98
C PRO A 428 24.58 11.04 6.82
N LEU A 429 23.79 10.02 6.50
CA LEU A 429 24.08 9.05 5.45
C LEU A 429 24.24 9.71 4.08
N LYS A 430 25.38 9.45 3.45
CA LYS A 430 25.71 9.75 2.05
C LYS A 430 25.81 8.45 1.27
N LEU A 431 25.29 8.47 0.05
CA LEU A 431 25.26 7.33 -0.86
C LEU A 431 26.08 7.63 -2.13
N THR A 432 26.80 6.63 -2.64
CA THR A 432 27.34 6.60 -4.01
C THR A 432 26.47 5.73 -4.89
N LEU A 433 26.61 5.78 -6.22
CA LEU A 433 25.90 4.85 -7.09
C LEU A 433 26.10 3.39 -6.63
N PRO A 434 25.04 2.56 -6.66
CA PRO A 434 25.13 1.15 -6.28
C PRO A 434 25.79 0.37 -7.42
N GLU A 435 27.07 0.64 -7.68
CA GLU A 435 27.85 -0.04 -8.72
C GLU A 435 27.78 -1.55 -8.51
N GLN A 436 27.38 -2.26 -9.56
CA GLN A 436 27.42 -3.71 -9.56
C GLN A 436 28.79 -4.20 -10.01
N THR A 437 29.43 -5.04 -9.19
CA THR A 437 30.58 -5.80 -9.65
C THR A 437 30.12 -6.79 -10.71
N LYS A 438 30.66 -6.69 -11.91
CA LYS A 438 30.42 -7.65 -12.99
C LYS A 438 31.21 -8.92 -12.71
N VAL A 439 30.52 -10.05 -12.65
CA VAL A 439 31.14 -11.38 -12.55
C VAL A 439 31.43 -11.85 -13.97
N GLU A 440 32.71 -11.84 -14.34
CA GLU A 440 33.15 -12.34 -15.64
C GLU A 440 33.37 -13.86 -15.60
N LEU A 441 33.12 -14.53 -16.72
CA LEU A 441 33.35 -15.98 -16.83
C LEU A 441 34.81 -16.35 -16.53
N THR A 442 35.76 -15.54 -16.99
CA THR A 442 37.20 -15.74 -16.73
C THR A 442 37.51 -15.70 -15.23
N THR A 443 36.86 -14.81 -14.48
CA THR A 443 36.98 -14.76 -13.02
C THR A 443 36.48 -16.07 -12.41
N LEU A 444 35.31 -16.58 -12.81
CA LEU A 444 34.79 -17.86 -12.29
C LEU A 444 35.67 -19.07 -12.63
N GLN A 445 36.39 -19.02 -13.75
CA GLN A 445 37.32 -20.07 -14.18
C GLN A 445 38.67 -20.03 -13.46
N GLN A 446 39.04 -18.89 -12.87
CA GLN A 446 40.36 -18.66 -12.24
C GLN A 446 40.28 -18.57 -10.71
N THR A 447 39.11 -18.24 -10.17
CA THR A 447 38.91 -18.09 -8.72
C THR A 447 39.05 -19.45 -8.03
N GLY A 448 40.09 -19.64 -7.24
CA GLY A 448 40.32 -20.89 -6.50
C GLY A 448 39.16 -21.28 -5.58
N LYS A 449 39.33 -22.37 -4.82
CA LYS A 449 38.31 -22.88 -3.91
C LYS A 449 37.81 -21.79 -2.96
N LEU A 450 36.49 -21.57 -2.96
CA LEU A 450 35.82 -20.58 -2.13
C LEU A 450 35.29 -21.24 -0.84
N ASP A 451 35.33 -20.49 0.26
CA ASP A 451 34.53 -20.85 1.43
C ASP A 451 33.03 -20.63 1.16
N ASN A 452 32.17 -21.02 2.10
CA ASN A 452 30.72 -20.92 1.92
C ASN A 452 30.24 -19.46 1.81
N VAL A 453 30.89 -18.55 2.53
CA VAL A 453 30.59 -17.11 2.54
C VAL A 453 30.89 -16.51 1.17
N GLN A 454 32.12 -16.69 0.68
CA GLN A 454 32.55 -16.21 -0.62
C GLN A 454 31.71 -16.81 -1.75
N ARG A 455 31.37 -18.11 -1.67
CA ARG A 455 30.50 -18.77 -2.63
C ARG A 455 29.11 -18.14 -2.69
N ASN A 456 28.46 -17.95 -1.55
CA ASN A 456 27.13 -17.33 -1.47
C ASN A 456 27.14 -15.90 -2.00
N ARG A 457 28.18 -15.12 -1.69
CA ARG A 457 28.38 -13.77 -2.25
C ARG A 457 28.55 -13.82 -3.78
N THR A 458 29.36 -14.75 -4.30
CA THR A 458 29.54 -14.92 -5.76
C THR A 458 28.23 -15.28 -6.46
N ILE A 459 27.46 -16.22 -5.92
CA ILE A 459 26.18 -16.66 -6.49
C ILE A 459 25.14 -15.53 -6.42
N SER A 460 25.07 -14.80 -5.31
CA SER A 460 24.18 -13.63 -5.18
C SER A 460 24.56 -12.51 -6.14
N GLN A 461 25.86 -12.28 -6.36
CA GLN A 461 26.33 -11.30 -7.34
C GLN A 461 26.01 -11.72 -8.77
N LEU A 462 26.02 -13.02 -9.08
CA LEU A 462 25.54 -13.55 -10.36
C LEU A 462 24.04 -13.26 -10.55
N ALA A 463 23.21 -13.49 -9.53
CA ALA A 463 21.78 -13.15 -9.57
C ALA A 463 21.55 -11.64 -9.82
N ASP A 464 22.30 -10.77 -9.12
CA ASP A 464 22.26 -9.32 -9.33
C ASP A 464 22.67 -8.92 -10.76
N ASN A 465 23.68 -9.60 -11.33
CA ASN A 465 24.13 -9.36 -12.70
C ASN A 465 23.07 -9.80 -13.72
N LEU A 466 22.40 -10.94 -13.53
CA LEU A 466 21.30 -11.38 -14.39
C LEU A 466 20.14 -10.39 -14.39
N GLN A 467 19.78 -9.85 -13.21
CA GLN A 467 18.78 -8.79 -13.11
C GLN A 467 19.16 -7.57 -13.96
N ALA A 468 20.44 -7.16 -13.91
CA ALA A 468 20.96 -6.06 -14.71
C ALA A 468 21.19 -6.39 -16.19
N GLY A 469 20.89 -7.63 -16.64
CA GLY A 469 21.11 -8.05 -18.03
C GLY A 469 22.54 -8.46 -18.36
N HIS A 470 23.41 -8.61 -17.35
CA HIS A 470 24.76 -9.10 -17.53
C HIS A 470 24.82 -10.61 -17.23
N ASN A 471 24.92 -11.41 -18.29
CA ASN A 471 24.99 -12.85 -18.19
C ASN A 471 26.37 -13.36 -18.62
N PRO A 472 27.24 -13.81 -17.70
CA PRO A 472 28.57 -14.32 -18.06
C PRO A 472 28.53 -15.61 -18.90
N PHE A 473 27.39 -16.29 -18.96
CA PHE A 473 27.22 -17.54 -19.70
C PHE A 473 26.60 -17.35 -21.09
N GLN A 474 26.26 -16.11 -21.49
CA GLN A 474 25.54 -15.81 -22.74
C GLN A 474 26.19 -16.38 -24.00
N ASN A 475 27.53 -16.44 -24.04
CA ASN A 475 28.32 -16.90 -25.19
C ASN A 475 28.96 -18.28 -24.95
N THR A 476 28.43 -19.06 -24.01
CA THR A 476 28.89 -20.42 -23.70
C THR A 476 28.02 -21.47 -24.38
N SER A 477 28.40 -22.74 -24.28
CA SER A 477 27.60 -23.88 -24.76
C SER A 477 26.68 -24.48 -23.69
N LEU A 478 26.56 -23.83 -22.53
CA LEU A 478 25.61 -24.20 -21.47
C LEU A 478 24.20 -24.22 -22.05
N GLN A 479 23.50 -25.35 -21.92
CA GLN A 479 22.10 -25.50 -22.28
C GLN A 479 21.19 -25.36 -21.06
N ALA A 480 19.89 -25.16 -21.28
CA ALA A 480 18.91 -24.97 -20.21
C ALA A 480 18.81 -26.17 -19.25
N ASP A 481 19.09 -27.39 -19.71
CA ASP A 481 19.08 -28.62 -18.90
C ASP A 481 20.39 -28.85 -18.12
N GLY A 482 21.32 -27.89 -18.16
CA GLY A 482 22.63 -27.98 -17.51
C GLY A 482 23.65 -28.82 -18.28
N THR A 483 23.27 -29.40 -19.43
CA THR A 483 24.23 -30.02 -20.33
C THR A 483 25.12 -28.95 -20.93
N ASP A 484 26.39 -29.31 -21.11
CA ASP A 484 27.34 -28.41 -21.73
C ASP A 484 28.35 -29.18 -22.57
N VAL A 485 28.28 -28.92 -23.87
CA VAL A 485 29.02 -29.65 -24.91
C VAL A 485 30.52 -29.30 -24.90
N LYS A 486 30.95 -28.19 -24.29
CA LYS A 486 32.37 -27.75 -24.25
C LYS A 486 33.05 -27.87 -22.88
N GLN A 487 32.41 -28.52 -21.89
CA GLN A 487 32.97 -28.72 -20.54
C GLN A 487 33.38 -27.42 -19.83
N LEU A 488 32.44 -26.49 -19.65
CA LEU A 488 32.54 -25.33 -18.75
C LEU A 488 33.00 -25.84 -17.38
N LYS A 489 34.25 -25.53 -17.06
CA LYS A 489 34.90 -25.88 -15.82
C LYS A 489 35.08 -24.61 -15.01
N LEU A 490 34.36 -24.51 -13.90
CA LEU A 490 34.56 -23.42 -12.96
C LEU A 490 35.55 -23.86 -11.89
N ALA A 491 36.29 -22.92 -11.33
CA ALA A 491 37.34 -23.27 -10.39
C ALA A 491 36.81 -23.62 -8.98
N ASP A 492 35.65 -23.09 -8.58
CA ASP A 492 34.91 -23.53 -7.39
C ASP A 492 33.80 -24.54 -7.74
N ALA A 493 33.88 -25.74 -7.15
CA ALA A 493 32.92 -26.80 -7.40
C ALA A 493 31.51 -26.52 -6.88
N GLY A 494 31.35 -25.65 -5.86
CA GLY A 494 30.04 -25.27 -5.36
C GLY A 494 29.33 -24.31 -6.30
N VAL A 495 30.04 -23.28 -6.79
CA VAL A 495 29.53 -22.42 -7.86
C VAL A 495 29.18 -23.23 -9.11
N GLU A 496 30.03 -24.18 -9.52
CA GLU A 496 29.73 -25.04 -10.67
C GLU A 496 28.46 -25.89 -10.46
N ARG A 497 28.30 -26.50 -9.28
CA ARG A 497 27.08 -27.27 -8.96
C ARG A 497 25.84 -26.39 -9.03
N TRP A 498 25.90 -25.19 -8.45
CA TRP A 498 24.79 -24.25 -8.48
C TRP A 498 24.44 -23.82 -9.91
N VAL A 499 25.45 -23.47 -10.72
CA VAL A 499 25.28 -23.08 -12.14
C VAL A 499 24.63 -24.21 -12.95
N ARG A 500 25.07 -25.46 -12.77
CA ARG A 500 24.49 -26.61 -13.47
C ARG A 500 23.07 -26.89 -13.04
N LYS A 501 22.78 -26.85 -11.72
CA LYS A 501 21.44 -27.04 -11.17
C LYS A 501 20.45 -25.99 -11.70
N HIS A 502 20.91 -24.75 -11.86
CA HIS A 502 20.09 -23.59 -12.23
C HIS A 502 20.30 -23.12 -13.66
N ALA A 503 20.82 -23.97 -14.54
CA ALA A 503 21.26 -23.59 -15.88
C ALA A 503 20.18 -22.91 -16.73
N GLU A 504 18.90 -23.27 -16.56
CA GLU A 504 17.78 -22.63 -17.26
C GLU A 504 17.63 -21.14 -16.96
N THR A 505 18.09 -20.68 -15.79
CA THR A 505 18.05 -19.27 -15.36
C THR A 505 19.18 -18.46 -15.99
N LEU A 506 20.20 -19.15 -16.52
CA LEU A 506 21.40 -18.61 -17.15
C LEU A 506 21.34 -18.77 -18.68
N TYR A 507 20.54 -19.71 -19.19
CA TYR A 507 20.43 -20.00 -20.61
C TYR A 507 19.68 -18.88 -21.35
N LYS A 508 20.42 -18.07 -22.12
CA LYS A 508 19.86 -16.96 -22.92
C LYS A 508 18.95 -16.04 -22.10
N ALA A 509 19.30 -15.84 -20.84
CA ALA A 509 18.51 -15.05 -19.91
C ALA A 509 18.39 -13.59 -20.36
N SER A 510 17.20 -13.03 -20.19
CA SER A 510 16.92 -11.60 -20.34
C SER A 510 16.95 -10.90 -18.98
N PRO A 511 17.15 -9.56 -18.95
CA PRO A 511 17.09 -8.77 -17.72
C PRO A 511 15.80 -9.03 -16.93
N GLY A 512 15.91 -8.92 -15.61
CA GLY A 512 14.81 -9.16 -14.67
C GLY A 512 13.70 -8.10 -14.69
N LEU A 513 12.82 -8.20 -13.71
CA LEU A 513 11.81 -7.18 -13.45
C LEU A 513 12.48 -5.89 -12.93
N PRO A 514 11.88 -4.72 -13.21
CA PRO A 514 12.22 -3.50 -12.51
C PRO A 514 11.99 -3.62 -10.99
N ALA A 515 12.63 -2.74 -10.22
CA ALA A 515 12.40 -2.65 -8.78
C ALA A 515 10.94 -2.31 -8.42
N GLY A 516 10.56 -2.64 -7.20
CA GLY A 516 9.21 -2.49 -6.66
C GLY A 516 8.29 -3.69 -6.91
N HIS A 517 8.66 -4.65 -7.77
CA HIS A 517 7.83 -5.82 -8.08
C HIS A 517 8.11 -7.05 -7.19
N TYR A 518 9.35 -7.22 -6.74
CA TYR A 518 9.82 -8.36 -5.93
C TYR A 518 11.00 -7.91 -5.07
N GLU A 519 11.07 -8.39 -3.83
CA GLU A 519 12.19 -8.12 -2.91
C GLU A 519 13.32 -9.12 -3.12
N GLY A 520 14.11 -8.88 -4.16
CA GLY A 520 15.26 -9.70 -4.52
C GLY A 520 15.63 -9.57 -5.99
N ALA A 521 16.61 -10.36 -6.41
CA ALA A 521 16.97 -10.43 -7.82
C ALA A 521 15.94 -11.24 -8.63
N THR A 522 15.79 -10.91 -9.91
CA THR A 522 14.99 -11.68 -10.88
C THR A 522 15.69 -11.79 -12.22
N SER A 523 15.30 -12.78 -13.03
CA SER A 523 15.66 -12.86 -14.46
C SER A 523 14.50 -13.44 -15.28
N LEU A 524 14.57 -13.32 -16.60
CA LEU A 524 13.54 -13.81 -17.52
C LEU A 524 14.13 -14.82 -18.51
N SER A 525 13.33 -15.81 -18.91
CA SER A 525 13.63 -16.64 -20.08
C SER A 525 13.71 -15.79 -21.36
N ALA A 526 14.32 -16.33 -22.41
CA ALA A 526 14.49 -15.62 -23.69
C ALA A 526 13.16 -15.17 -24.33
N ASP A 527 12.09 -15.96 -24.18
CA ASP A 527 10.73 -15.63 -24.63
C ASP A 527 9.95 -14.76 -23.63
N ARG A 528 10.55 -14.46 -22.47
CA ARG A 528 10.00 -13.70 -21.34
C ARG A 528 8.73 -14.33 -20.73
N GLN A 529 8.47 -15.62 -20.97
CA GLN A 529 7.31 -16.34 -20.40
C GLN A 529 7.62 -17.03 -19.07
N THR A 530 8.90 -17.23 -18.73
CA THR A 530 9.30 -17.74 -17.42
C THR A 530 10.02 -16.64 -16.65
N LEU A 531 9.47 -16.30 -15.49
CA LEU A 531 10.08 -15.41 -14.51
C LEU A 531 10.82 -16.24 -13.46
N TYR A 532 12.09 -15.95 -13.27
CA TYR A 532 12.92 -16.55 -12.24
C TYR A 532 13.09 -15.59 -11.07
N LEU A 533 12.76 -16.06 -9.86
CA LEU A 533 12.95 -15.33 -8.61
C LEU A 533 14.12 -15.95 -7.85
N PHE A 534 15.10 -15.13 -7.51
CA PHE A 534 16.21 -15.53 -6.65
C PHE A 534 15.81 -15.26 -5.20
N VAL A 535 15.61 -16.33 -4.42
CA VAL A 535 15.10 -16.27 -3.04
C VAL A 535 16.28 -16.26 -2.08
N GLU A 536 16.49 -15.11 -1.42
CA GLU A 536 17.57 -14.93 -0.47
C GLU A 536 17.22 -15.59 0.88
N GLY A 537 18.12 -16.45 1.37
CA GLY A 537 17.97 -17.10 2.67
C GLY A 537 16.67 -17.90 2.82
N LYS A 538 16.15 -17.91 4.05
CA LYS A 538 14.91 -18.56 4.47
C LYS A 538 13.82 -17.52 4.70
N PRO A 539 12.83 -17.36 3.81
CA PRO A 539 11.77 -16.38 4.00
C PRO A 539 11.05 -16.54 5.35
N THR A 540 10.68 -15.44 6.01
CA THR A 540 9.89 -15.46 7.26
C THR A 540 8.38 -15.68 7.03
N GLY A 541 7.98 -15.85 5.78
CA GLY A 541 6.62 -15.91 5.28
C GLY A 541 6.63 -16.02 3.75
N PRO A 542 5.47 -16.11 3.08
CA PRO A 542 5.41 -16.24 1.63
C PRO A 542 6.15 -15.10 0.93
N ILE A 543 6.83 -15.41 -0.18
CA ILE A 543 7.43 -14.36 -1.02
C ILE A 543 6.34 -13.69 -1.85
N ALA A 544 6.45 -12.37 -2.02
CA ALA A 544 5.43 -11.56 -2.65
C ALA A 544 5.87 -11.06 -4.03
N ILE A 545 4.96 -11.09 -5.00
CA ILE A 545 5.15 -10.46 -6.30
C ILE A 545 4.00 -9.52 -6.59
N LYS A 546 4.32 -8.26 -6.83
CA LYS A 546 3.36 -7.19 -7.11
C LYS A 546 3.32 -6.89 -8.60
N GLY A 547 2.16 -6.46 -9.11
CA GLY A 547 2.07 -5.85 -10.43
C GLY A 547 2.13 -6.82 -11.62
N LEU A 548 2.00 -8.13 -11.43
CA LEU A 548 1.94 -9.09 -12.55
C LEU A 548 0.52 -9.11 -13.15
N LYS A 549 0.38 -8.69 -14.42
CA LYS A 549 -0.90 -8.78 -15.16
C LYS A 549 -1.16 -10.18 -15.75
N ASN A 550 -0.18 -11.05 -15.69
CA ASN A 550 -0.21 -12.40 -16.26
C ASN A 550 -0.99 -13.38 -15.38
N LYS A 551 -1.48 -14.47 -15.98
CA LYS A 551 -1.90 -15.64 -15.23
C LYS A 551 -0.70 -16.52 -14.91
N LEU A 552 -0.61 -16.97 -13.66
CA LEU A 552 0.46 -17.84 -13.18
C LEU A 552 0.09 -19.29 -13.50
N GLN A 553 0.69 -19.86 -14.55
CA GLN A 553 0.36 -21.20 -15.06
C GLN A 553 0.99 -22.30 -14.20
N ARG A 554 2.24 -22.09 -13.77
CA ARG A 554 2.98 -23.09 -13.00
C ARG A 554 4.11 -22.42 -12.22
N ILE A 555 4.25 -22.78 -10.95
CA ILE A 555 5.34 -22.33 -10.08
C ILE A 555 6.11 -23.55 -9.61
N ARG A 556 7.44 -23.50 -9.71
CA ARG A 556 8.30 -24.62 -9.29
C ARG A 556 9.66 -24.18 -8.79
N VAL A 557 10.28 -25.02 -7.98
CA VAL A 557 11.69 -24.90 -7.61
C VAL A 557 12.55 -25.36 -8.78
N VAL A 558 13.53 -24.54 -9.17
CA VAL A 558 14.47 -24.84 -10.26
C VAL A 558 15.40 -25.99 -9.84
N GLY A 559 15.77 -26.84 -10.80
CA GLY A 559 16.69 -27.96 -10.60
C GLY A 559 16.07 -29.23 -10.02
N ASN A 560 15.09 -29.14 -9.10
CA ASN A 560 14.36 -30.32 -8.61
C ASN A 560 12.92 -30.44 -9.17
N GLY A 561 12.36 -29.35 -9.70
CA GLY A 561 11.05 -29.35 -10.38
C GLY A 561 9.83 -29.42 -9.46
N THR A 562 10.01 -29.37 -8.14
CA THR A 562 8.91 -29.43 -7.16
C THR A 562 7.94 -28.28 -7.37
N LEU A 563 6.65 -28.59 -7.50
CA LEU A 563 5.60 -27.59 -7.71
C LEU A 563 5.27 -26.85 -6.41
N LEU A 564 5.01 -25.55 -6.52
CA LEU A 564 4.59 -24.70 -5.40
C LEU A 564 3.18 -24.16 -5.63
N GLY A 565 2.45 -23.98 -4.53
CA GLY A 565 1.18 -23.26 -4.51
C GLY A 565 1.38 -21.75 -4.48
N HIS A 566 0.31 -21.01 -4.77
CA HIS A 566 0.25 -19.57 -4.55
C HIS A 566 -1.18 -19.13 -4.26
N GLU A 567 -1.29 -17.97 -3.63
CA GLU A 567 -2.55 -17.26 -3.41
C GLU A 567 -2.44 -15.83 -3.94
N ILE A 568 -3.56 -15.24 -4.33
CA ILE A 568 -3.64 -13.86 -4.82
C ILE A 568 -4.49 -13.05 -3.85
N PHE A 569 -3.88 -12.04 -3.25
CA PHE A 569 -4.56 -11.09 -2.37
C PHE A 569 -4.70 -9.73 -3.05
N ASN A 570 -5.58 -8.85 -2.54
CA ASN A 570 -5.79 -7.49 -3.03
C ASN A 570 -6.27 -7.42 -4.49
N LYS A 571 -6.88 -8.50 -5.00
CA LYS A 571 -7.43 -8.55 -6.35
C LYS A 571 -8.95 -8.42 -6.31
N GLN A 572 -9.44 -7.25 -6.70
CA GLN A 572 -10.86 -7.08 -6.98
C GLN A 572 -11.22 -7.75 -8.30
N TYR A 573 -12.28 -8.56 -8.33
CA TYR A 573 -12.60 -9.39 -9.50
C TYR A 573 -12.95 -8.57 -10.75
N TRP A 574 -13.42 -7.33 -10.56
CA TRP A 574 -13.82 -6.40 -11.62
C TRP A 574 -12.72 -5.44 -12.04
N SER A 575 -11.62 -5.35 -11.27
CA SER A 575 -10.54 -4.39 -11.54
C SER A 575 -9.49 -5.00 -12.47
N ASP A 576 -8.93 -4.20 -13.37
CA ASP A 576 -7.76 -4.58 -14.16
C ASP A 576 -6.45 -4.49 -13.35
N ILE A 577 -6.46 -3.83 -12.19
CA ILE A 577 -5.32 -3.74 -11.29
C ILE A 577 -5.00 -5.16 -10.78
N PRO A 578 -3.76 -5.66 -10.96
CA PRO A 578 -3.39 -6.98 -10.48
C PRO A 578 -3.29 -7.01 -8.96
N GLY A 579 -3.62 -8.16 -8.38
CA GLY A 579 -3.35 -8.43 -6.97
C GLY A 579 -1.87 -8.73 -6.71
N ILE A 580 -1.59 -9.14 -5.48
CA ILE A 580 -0.27 -9.58 -5.04
C ILE A 580 -0.28 -11.11 -5.00
N ALA A 581 0.64 -11.72 -5.74
CA ALA A 581 0.85 -13.16 -5.68
C ALA A 581 1.76 -13.48 -4.49
N TYR A 582 1.30 -14.34 -3.59
CA TYR A 582 2.06 -14.86 -2.47
C TYR A 582 2.39 -16.33 -2.71
N ILE A 583 3.68 -16.67 -2.61
CA ILE A 583 4.19 -18.02 -2.87
C ILE A 583 4.85 -18.53 -1.60
N ASP A 584 4.29 -19.60 -1.03
CA ASP A 584 4.95 -20.30 0.07
C ASP A 584 6.10 -21.16 -0.48
N VAL A 585 7.28 -20.96 0.10
CA VAL A 585 8.48 -21.73 -0.22
C VAL A 585 8.87 -22.55 1.02
N PRO A 586 8.50 -23.84 1.08
CA PRO A 586 8.86 -24.71 2.19
C PRO A 586 10.37 -24.76 2.43
N HIS A 587 10.77 -24.71 3.70
CA HIS A 587 12.19 -24.60 4.08
C HIS A 587 13.04 -25.79 3.63
N GLU A 588 12.44 -26.98 3.53
CA GLU A 588 13.08 -28.20 3.06
C GLU A 588 13.39 -28.21 1.56
N LEU A 589 12.80 -27.27 0.81
CA LEU A 589 13.04 -27.11 -0.63
C LEU A 589 14.10 -26.05 -0.95
N LEU A 590 14.60 -25.34 0.07
CA LEU A 590 15.61 -24.30 -0.11
C LEU A 590 16.98 -24.92 -0.40
N ASP A 591 17.72 -24.27 -1.30
CA ASP A 591 19.13 -24.52 -1.53
C ASP A 591 20.00 -24.01 -0.37
N ASP A 592 21.12 -24.70 -0.13
CA ASP A 592 22.13 -24.27 0.83
C ASP A 592 22.78 -22.92 0.45
N ASP A 593 22.88 -22.66 -0.86
CA ASP A 593 23.45 -21.42 -1.41
C ASP A 593 22.34 -20.39 -1.72
N LEU A 594 21.72 -20.45 -2.90
CA LEU A 594 20.65 -19.54 -3.34
C LEU A 594 19.55 -20.33 -4.05
N THR A 595 18.32 -20.21 -3.59
CA THR A 595 17.17 -20.91 -4.19
C THR A 595 16.66 -20.12 -5.39
N VAL A 596 16.26 -20.81 -6.46
CA VAL A 596 15.56 -20.17 -7.59
C VAL A 596 14.17 -20.78 -7.79
N ILE A 597 13.16 -19.90 -7.88
CA ILE A 597 11.79 -20.25 -8.21
C ILE A 597 11.48 -19.83 -9.64
N ALA A 598 10.95 -20.73 -10.45
CA ALA A 598 10.48 -20.46 -11.80
C ALA A 598 8.96 -20.33 -11.84
N ILE A 599 8.47 -19.25 -12.43
CA ILE A 599 7.06 -18.96 -12.63
C ILE A 599 6.80 -18.92 -14.14
N LEU A 600 6.10 -19.93 -14.62
CA LEU A 600 5.59 -19.95 -15.98
C LEU A 600 4.34 -19.07 -16.06
N LEU A 601 4.38 -18.09 -16.95
CA LEU A 601 3.30 -17.17 -17.26
C LEU A 601 2.54 -17.65 -18.49
N ASP A 602 1.29 -17.23 -18.63
CA ASP A 602 0.44 -17.54 -19.79
C ASP A 602 0.89 -16.88 -21.10
N ARG A 603 1.67 -15.81 -20.99
CA ARG A 603 2.22 -15.01 -22.09
C ARG A 603 3.48 -14.27 -21.60
N PRO A 604 4.24 -13.60 -22.49
CA PRO A 604 5.39 -12.80 -22.06
C PRO A 604 5.01 -11.82 -20.94
N VAL A 605 5.93 -11.60 -19.99
CA VAL A 605 5.66 -10.80 -18.80
C VAL A 605 5.13 -9.41 -19.14
N GLU A 606 4.02 -9.04 -18.51
CA GLU A 606 3.37 -7.74 -18.58
C GLU A 606 3.15 -7.21 -17.17
N LEU A 607 3.59 -5.97 -16.92
CA LEU A 607 3.62 -5.37 -15.60
C LEU A 607 2.64 -4.21 -15.48
N TYR A 608 2.03 -4.07 -14.32
CA TYR A 608 1.31 -2.89 -13.89
C TYR A 608 2.24 -2.01 -13.03
N ARG A 609 2.47 -0.77 -13.47
CA ARG A 609 3.28 0.24 -12.77
C ARG A 609 2.61 1.61 -12.74
N GLU A 610 1.32 1.64 -13.06
CA GLU A 610 0.55 2.86 -13.14
C GLU A 610 0.17 3.32 -11.72
N GLU A 611 -0.25 4.58 -11.60
CA GLU A 611 -0.74 5.15 -10.35
C GLU A 611 -2.02 4.42 -9.91
N ILE A 612 -2.02 3.93 -8.68
CA ILE A 612 -3.17 3.24 -8.09
C ILE A 612 -4.17 4.28 -7.63
N LYS A 613 -5.36 4.22 -8.22
CA LYS A 613 -6.47 5.14 -7.95
C LYS A 613 -7.44 4.57 -6.92
N PRO A 614 -8.28 5.42 -6.30
CA PRO A 614 -9.50 5.02 -5.60
C PRO A 614 -10.35 4.00 -6.37
N ILE A 615 -11.07 3.13 -5.64
CA ILE A 615 -12.10 2.29 -6.25
C ILE A 615 -13.39 3.12 -6.36
N GLU A 616 -13.73 3.51 -7.59
CA GLU A 616 -14.88 4.40 -7.87
C GLU A 616 -16.17 3.62 -8.22
N SER A 617 -16.09 2.28 -8.38
CA SER A 617 -17.24 1.41 -8.64
C SER A 617 -16.93 -0.06 -8.35
N ASN A 618 -17.84 -0.76 -7.68
CA ASN A 618 -17.87 -2.23 -7.52
C ASN A 618 -18.85 -2.91 -8.48
#